data_AF-A0A1G2XYS4-F1
#
_entry.id   AF-A0A1G2XYS4-F1
#
_cell.length_a   1.000
_cell.length_b   1.000
_cell.length_c   1.000
_cell.angle_alpha   90.00
_cell.angle_beta   90.00
_cell.angle_gamma   90.00
#
_symmetry.space_group_name_H-M   'P 1'
#
loop_
_entity.id
_entity.type
_entity.pdbx_description
1 polymer ?
#
loop_
_entity_poly.entity_id
_entity_poly.type
_entity_poly.pdbx_seq_one_letter_code
_entity_poly.pdbx_strand_id
1 'polypeptide(L)'
;MQEKSNNEKSQKFLNEIKKILTLLPRWVKVAFAARCARRLLPLYTMTWSESVPREELSRNVNNLEKFISIAETSAAKTTYASDVPQTKWRAYVNPMIVEALPAFKAIEAAYIADGNVSDYNENIDATILQQFNMCNGNAVPYDMEEARKAILSDIKFLFRESTIHSWTDETPVHKEIFGGMWPDGEPEDWQS
;
A
#
# COMPACT_ATOMS: atom_id res chain seq x y z
N MET A 1 24.53 -11.57 16.10
CA MET A 1 23.62 -11.05 17.14
C MET A 1 22.64 -10.01 16.58
N GLN A 2 23.09 -9.10 15.70
CA GLN A 2 22.27 -8.02 15.14
C GLN A 2 21.10 -8.49 14.25
N GLU A 3 21.32 -9.51 13.41
CA GLU A 3 20.29 -10.10 12.55
C GLU A 3 19.10 -10.68 13.34
N LYS A 4 19.37 -11.37 14.44
CA LYS A 4 18.34 -11.92 15.33
C LYS A 4 17.47 -10.82 15.93
N SER A 5 18.08 -9.72 16.38
CA SER A 5 17.35 -8.57 16.93
C SER A 5 16.48 -7.87 15.88
N ASN A 6 16.97 -7.75 14.64
CA ASN A 6 16.21 -7.15 13.54
C ASN A 6 15.00 -8.01 13.15
N ASN A 7 15.15 -9.34 13.15
CA ASN A 7 14.06 -10.26 12.89
C ASN A 7 12.97 -10.17 13.97
N GLU A 8 13.35 -10.16 15.25
CA GLU A 8 12.41 -10.02 16.37
C GLU A 8 11.61 -8.70 16.31
N LYS A 9 12.27 -7.58 15.99
CA LYS A 9 11.60 -6.27 15.81
C LYS A 9 10.62 -6.30 14.63
N SER A 10 11.03 -6.88 13.50
CA SER A 10 10.19 -7.00 12.31
C SER A 10 8.96 -7.85 12.58
N GLN A 11 9.12 -8.98 13.27
CA GLN A 11 8.00 -9.85 13.63
C GLN A 11 7.02 -9.16 14.59
N LYS A 12 7.53 -8.42 15.58
CA LYS A 12 6.70 -7.65 16.50
C LYS A 12 5.87 -6.59 15.75
N PHE A 13 6.50 -5.85 14.84
CA PHE A 13 5.85 -4.87 13.99
C PHE A 13 4.72 -5.49 13.14
N LEU A 14 4.99 -6.61 12.46
CA LEU A 14 3.98 -7.31 11.66
C LEU A 14 2.80 -7.80 12.50
N ASN A 15 3.05 -8.28 13.72
CA ASN A 15 1.98 -8.72 14.63
C ASN A 15 1.11 -7.55 15.09
N GLU A 16 1.68 -6.36 15.32
CA GLU A 16 0.92 -5.15 15.65
C GLU A 16 0.02 -4.73 14.48
N ILE A 17 0.55 -4.71 13.25
CA ILE A 17 -0.22 -4.40 12.05
C ILE A 17 -1.36 -5.40 11.86
N LYS A 18 -1.09 -6.71 11.94
CA LYS A 18 -2.11 -7.77 11.84
C LYS A 18 -3.27 -7.52 12.79
N LYS A 19 -2.98 -7.22 14.05
CA LYS A 19 -4.00 -6.99 15.08
C LYS A 19 -4.88 -5.79 14.71
N ILE A 20 -4.31 -4.71 14.19
CA ILE A 20 -5.08 -3.53 13.79
C ILE A 20 -5.90 -3.81 12.53
N LEU A 21 -5.32 -4.47 11.52
CA LEU A 21 -6.02 -4.84 10.29
C LEU A 21 -7.30 -5.64 10.56
N THR A 22 -7.27 -6.60 11.49
CA THR A 22 -8.48 -7.39 11.82
C THR A 22 -9.64 -6.57 12.37
N LEU A 23 -9.40 -5.34 12.80
CA LEU A 23 -10.40 -4.44 13.37
C LEU A 23 -10.89 -3.38 12.37
N LEU A 24 -10.23 -3.25 11.21
CA LEU A 24 -10.58 -2.23 10.22
C LEU A 24 -11.67 -2.73 9.27
N PRO A 25 -12.66 -1.87 8.93
CA PRO A 25 -13.60 -2.16 7.87
C PRO A 25 -12.92 -2.35 6.52
N ARG A 26 -13.60 -3.07 5.64
CA ARG A 26 -13.10 -3.55 4.37
C ARG A 26 -12.51 -2.45 3.49
N TRP A 27 -13.21 -1.34 3.31
CA TRP A 27 -12.77 -0.22 2.46
C TRP A 27 -11.69 0.62 3.14
N VAL A 28 -11.58 0.56 4.46
CA VAL A 28 -10.50 1.19 5.22
C VAL A 28 -9.20 0.42 5.02
N LYS A 29 -9.26 -0.91 4.91
CA LYS A 29 -8.09 -1.73 4.51
C LYS A 29 -7.61 -1.39 3.09
N VAL A 30 -8.54 -1.21 2.15
CA VAL A 30 -8.21 -0.77 0.78
C VAL A 30 -7.56 0.61 0.82
N ALA A 31 -8.12 1.55 1.60
CA ALA A 31 -7.55 2.88 1.75
C ALA A 31 -6.14 2.85 2.35
N PHE A 32 -5.92 1.97 3.34
CA PHE A 32 -4.60 1.75 3.92
C PHE A 32 -3.60 1.24 2.89
N ALA A 33 -3.95 0.21 2.12
CA ALA A 33 -3.10 -0.33 1.07
C ALA A 33 -2.74 0.74 0.01
N ALA A 34 -3.72 1.55 -0.40
CA ALA A 34 -3.52 2.65 -1.33
C ALA A 34 -2.55 3.71 -0.77
N ARG A 35 -2.72 4.12 0.49
CA ARG A 35 -1.79 5.05 1.16
C ARG A 35 -0.37 4.49 1.24
N CYS A 36 -0.22 3.20 1.60
CA CYS A 36 1.08 2.53 1.62
C CYS A 36 1.72 2.51 0.23
N ALA A 37 0.96 2.20 -0.81
CA ALA A 37 1.44 2.19 -2.19
C ALA A 37 1.86 3.58 -2.66
N ARG A 38 1.08 4.61 -2.31
CA ARG A 38 1.37 6.01 -2.59
C ARG A 38 2.70 6.44 -1.98
N ARG A 39 2.95 6.11 -0.69
CA ARG A 39 4.23 6.38 -0.02
C ARG A 39 5.41 5.68 -0.67
N LEU A 40 5.24 4.50 -1.24
CA LEU A 40 6.37 3.76 -1.83
C LEU A 40 6.67 4.16 -3.28
N LEU A 41 5.83 4.99 -3.91
CA LEU A 41 5.99 5.40 -5.30
C LEU A 41 7.28 6.22 -5.57
N PRO A 42 7.70 7.17 -4.70
CA PRO A 42 8.98 7.86 -4.87
C PRO A 42 10.17 6.89 -4.88
N LEU A 43 10.18 5.92 -3.94
CA LEU A 43 11.24 4.90 -3.87
C LEU A 43 11.39 4.09 -5.16
N TYR A 44 10.27 3.77 -5.81
CA TYR A 44 10.28 3.11 -7.11
C TYR A 44 11.03 3.96 -8.15
N THR A 45 10.72 5.25 -8.21
CA THR A 45 11.33 6.18 -9.18
C THR A 45 12.82 6.31 -8.94
N MET A 46 13.23 6.44 -7.68
CA MET A 46 14.64 6.61 -7.29
C MET A 46 15.45 5.33 -7.56
N THR A 47 14.99 4.19 -7.06
CA THR A 47 15.74 2.92 -7.10
C THR A 47 15.96 2.42 -8.53
N TRP A 48 15.03 2.71 -9.44
CA TRP A 48 15.06 2.18 -10.80
C TRP A 48 15.52 3.19 -11.85
N SER A 49 15.78 4.44 -11.46
CA SER A 49 16.22 5.50 -12.37
C SER A 49 17.51 5.16 -13.13
N GLU A 50 18.40 4.38 -12.52
CA GLU A 50 19.67 3.96 -13.12
C GLU A 50 19.57 2.69 -13.97
N SER A 51 18.59 1.83 -13.68
CA SER A 51 18.50 0.48 -14.26
C SER A 51 17.46 0.35 -15.39
N VAL A 52 16.55 1.33 -15.53
CA VAL A 52 15.44 1.27 -16.49
C VAL A 52 15.47 2.50 -17.40
N PRO A 53 15.31 2.32 -18.73
CA PRO A 53 15.19 3.45 -19.65
C PRO A 53 14.11 4.44 -19.20
N ARG A 54 14.39 5.74 -19.31
CA ARG A 54 13.54 6.81 -18.78
C ARG A 54 12.08 6.70 -19.25
N GLU A 55 11.86 6.34 -20.51
CA GLU A 55 10.53 6.18 -21.09
C GLU A 55 9.77 4.99 -20.48
N GLU A 56 10.47 3.89 -20.20
CA GLU A 56 9.88 2.72 -19.55
C GLU A 56 9.58 3.00 -18.08
N LEU A 57 10.50 3.68 -17.37
CA LEU A 57 10.30 4.11 -16.00
C LEU A 57 9.08 5.01 -15.87
N SER A 58 8.98 6.04 -16.72
CA SER A 58 7.83 6.95 -16.75
C SER A 58 6.52 6.22 -17.02
N ARG A 59 6.51 5.28 -17.97
CA ARG A 59 5.32 4.46 -18.25
C ARG A 59 4.91 3.63 -17.04
N ASN A 60 5.87 3.02 -16.35
CA ASN A 60 5.58 2.21 -15.17
C ASN A 60 5.07 3.06 -14.01
N VAL A 61 5.69 4.21 -13.71
CA VAL A 61 5.21 5.16 -12.69
C VAL A 61 3.77 5.58 -12.98
N ASN A 62 3.46 5.97 -14.22
CA ASN A 62 2.09 6.34 -14.63
C ASN A 62 1.09 5.19 -14.42
N ASN A 63 1.51 3.93 -14.68
CA ASN A 63 0.65 2.76 -14.43
C ASN A 63 0.42 2.54 -12.93
N LEU A 64 1.46 2.70 -12.10
CA LEU A 64 1.34 2.57 -10.64
C LEU A 64 0.42 3.65 -10.07
N GLU A 65 0.58 4.90 -10.48
CA GLU A 65 -0.31 6.00 -10.10
C GLU A 65 -1.76 5.72 -10.45
N LYS A 66 -2.00 5.19 -11.66
CA LYS A 66 -3.34 4.79 -12.09
C LYS A 66 -3.92 3.70 -11.19
N PHE A 67 -3.15 2.67 -10.84
CA PHE A 67 -3.62 1.61 -9.95
C PHE A 67 -3.90 2.10 -8.53
N ILE A 68 -3.04 2.96 -8.00
CA ILE A 68 -3.27 3.61 -6.69
C ILE A 68 -4.56 4.44 -6.74
N SER A 69 -4.74 5.26 -7.78
CA SER A 69 -5.94 6.09 -7.99
C SER A 69 -7.22 5.25 -8.09
N ILE A 70 -7.17 4.08 -8.72
CA ILE A 70 -8.29 3.13 -8.76
C ILE A 70 -8.62 2.63 -7.35
N ALA A 71 -7.61 2.23 -6.56
CA ALA A 71 -7.83 1.76 -5.19
C ALA A 71 -8.41 2.86 -4.28
N GLU A 72 -7.89 4.08 -4.36
CA GLU A 72 -8.40 5.27 -3.64
C GLU A 72 -9.86 5.55 -4.01
N THR A 73 -10.16 5.57 -5.32
CA THR A 73 -11.53 5.78 -5.82
C THR A 73 -12.46 4.66 -5.38
N SER A 74 -11.98 3.43 -5.33
CA SER A 74 -12.80 2.28 -4.93
C SER A 74 -13.18 2.35 -3.46
N ALA A 75 -12.21 2.67 -2.59
CA ALA A 75 -12.45 2.92 -1.17
C ALA A 75 -13.40 4.11 -0.93
N ALA A 76 -13.29 5.17 -1.74
CA ALA A 76 -14.17 6.34 -1.64
C ALA A 76 -15.59 6.11 -2.15
N LYS A 77 -15.82 5.09 -2.99
CA LYS A 77 -17.13 4.76 -3.58
C LYS A 77 -17.74 3.47 -3.03
N THR A 78 -17.03 2.77 -2.16
CA THR A 78 -17.38 1.42 -1.68
C THR A 78 -17.68 0.42 -2.80
N THR A 79 -16.97 0.52 -3.92
CA THR A 79 -17.11 -0.41 -5.05
C THR A 79 -15.86 -0.39 -5.91
N TYR A 80 -15.56 -1.49 -6.60
CA TYR A 80 -14.42 -1.55 -7.50
C TYR A 80 -14.57 -0.58 -8.69
N ALA A 81 -13.67 0.40 -8.78
CA ALA A 81 -13.83 1.56 -9.67
C ALA A 81 -13.23 1.40 -11.08
N SER A 82 -12.97 0.18 -11.54
CA SER A 82 -12.21 -0.05 -12.79
C SER A 82 -12.82 -1.13 -13.66
N ASP A 83 -12.84 -0.87 -14.96
CA ASP A 83 -13.23 -1.85 -15.99
C ASP A 83 -12.06 -2.75 -16.40
N VAL A 84 -10.87 -2.54 -15.83
CA VAL A 84 -9.66 -3.29 -16.21
C VAL A 84 -9.73 -4.69 -15.59
N PRO A 85 -9.79 -5.76 -16.39
CA PRO A 85 -9.80 -7.12 -15.87
C PRO A 85 -8.52 -7.41 -15.09
N GLN A 86 -8.64 -8.12 -13.97
CA GLN A 86 -7.50 -8.52 -13.12
C GLN A 86 -6.37 -9.20 -13.91
N THR A 87 -6.74 -10.02 -14.90
CA THR A 87 -5.80 -10.73 -15.77
C THR A 87 -4.86 -9.83 -16.55
N LYS A 88 -5.21 -8.55 -16.72
CA LYS A 88 -4.39 -7.58 -17.45
C LYS A 88 -3.46 -6.78 -16.55
N TRP A 89 -3.70 -6.67 -15.23
CA TRP A 89 -2.85 -5.86 -14.34
C TRP A 89 -1.40 -6.34 -14.36
N ARG A 90 -1.19 -7.65 -14.26
CA ARG A 90 0.14 -8.27 -14.29
C ARG A 90 0.87 -8.10 -15.63
N ALA A 91 0.14 -7.82 -16.72
CA ALA A 91 0.74 -7.57 -18.02
C ALA A 91 1.21 -6.11 -18.19
N TYR A 92 0.73 -5.18 -17.35
CA TYR A 92 1.07 -3.75 -17.44
C TYR A 92 2.35 -3.35 -16.73
N VAL A 93 2.92 -4.25 -15.91
CA VAL A 93 4.18 -3.97 -15.22
C VAL A 93 5.12 -5.13 -15.43
N ASN A 94 6.37 -4.79 -15.69
CA ASN A 94 7.44 -5.75 -15.83
C ASN A 94 7.52 -6.60 -14.53
N PRO A 95 7.38 -7.93 -14.61
CA PRO A 95 7.37 -8.82 -13.44
C PRO A 95 8.68 -8.81 -12.64
N MET A 96 9.74 -8.19 -13.17
CA MET A 96 10.99 -7.99 -12.44
C MET A 96 10.89 -6.93 -11.33
N ILE A 97 9.80 -6.16 -11.27
CA ILE A 97 9.74 -5.02 -10.35
C ILE A 97 8.94 -5.36 -9.11
N VAL A 98 9.63 -5.96 -8.14
CA VAL A 98 9.08 -6.35 -6.82
C VAL A 98 8.53 -5.11 -6.08
N GLU A 99 9.08 -3.94 -6.34
CA GLU A 99 8.75 -2.64 -5.74
C GLU A 99 7.45 -2.04 -6.29
N ALA A 100 6.93 -2.54 -7.43
CA ALA A 100 5.60 -2.18 -7.95
C ALA A 100 4.45 -2.92 -7.26
N LEU A 101 4.76 -3.98 -6.51
CA LEU A 101 3.77 -4.84 -5.87
C LEU A 101 2.84 -4.11 -4.89
N PRO A 102 3.26 -3.09 -4.11
CA PRO A 102 2.36 -2.22 -3.33
C PRO A 102 1.10 -1.74 -4.07
N ALA A 103 1.27 -1.14 -5.26
CA ALA A 103 0.15 -0.61 -6.04
C ALA A 103 -0.77 -1.74 -6.53
N PHE A 104 -0.18 -2.88 -6.92
CA PHE A 104 -0.93 -4.07 -7.27
C PHE A 104 -1.73 -4.64 -6.11
N LYS A 105 -1.15 -4.63 -4.92
CA LYS A 105 -1.79 -5.12 -3.72
C LYS A 105 -2.93 -4.20 -3.28
N ALA A 106 -2.81 -2.89 -3.50
CA ALA A 106 -3.91 -1.95 -3.29
C ALA A 106 -5.10 -2.18 -4.25
N ILE A 107 -4.84 -2.36 -5.55
CA ILE A 107 -5.93 -2.63 -6.51
C ILE A 107 -6.51 -4.05 -6.34
N GLU A 108 -5.68 -5.04 -6.00
CA GLU A 108 -6.12 -6.40 -5.65
C GLU A 108 -7.02 -6.39 -4.41
N ALA A 109 -6.64 -5.63 -3.37
CA ALA A 109 -7.50 -5.43 -2.20
C ALA A 109 -8.84 -4.78 -2.59
N ALA A 110 -8.85 -3.76 -3.46
CA ALA A 110 -10.08 -3.12 -3.93
C ALA A 110 -11.01 -4.10 -4.67
N TYR A 111 -10.43 -4.95 -5.53
CA TYR A 111 -11.19 -5.96 -6.28
C TYR A 111 -11.76 -7.05 -5.40
N ILE A 112 -10.97 -7.51 -4.42
CA ILE A 112 -11.43 -8.48 -3.42
C ILE A 112 -12.56 -7.85 -2.56
N ALA A 113 -12.47 -6.55 -2.23
CA ALA A 113 -13.43 -5.81 -1.38
C ALA A 113 -14.83 -5.72 -1.93
N ASP A 114 -14.92 -5.72 -3.25
CA ASP A 114 -16.17 -5.68 -3.99
C ASP A 114 -16.94 -7.02 -3.97
N GLY A 115 -16.40 -8.07 -3.32
CA GLY A 115 -17.08 -9.36 -3.15
C GLY A 115 -16.85 -10.36 -4.27
N ASN A 116 -15.86 -10.11 -5.13
CA ASN A 116 -15.52 -11.00 -6.25
C ASN A 116 -14.73 -12.27 -5.84
N VAL A 117 -14.46 -12.47 -4.53
CA VAL A 117 -13.70 -13.62 -4.00
C VAL A 117 -14.31 -14.09 -2.67
N SER A 118 -14.43 -15.41 -2.49
CA SER A 118 -15.12 -16.03 -1.34
C SER A 118 -14.36 -15.95 -0.01
N ASP A 119 -13.03 -15.79 -0.01
CA ASP A 119 -12.19 -15.67 1.20
C ASP A 119 -11.61 -14.26 1.35
N TYR A 120 -12.48 -13.31 1.67
CA TYR A 120 -12.20 -11.88 1.61
C TYR A 120 -11.08 -11.39 2.55
N ASN A 121 -11.24 -11.63 3.86
CA ASN A 121 -10.42 -11.00 4.90
C ASN A 121 -8.99 -11.54 4.94
N GLU A 122 -8.81 -12.85 4.77
CA GLU A 122 -7.49 -13.48 4.79
C GLU A 122 -6.63 -13.02 3.61
N ASN A 123 -7.26 -12.84 2.43
CA ASN A 123 -6.55 -12.46 1.22
C ASN A 123 -6.08 -11.00 1.24
N ILE A 124 -6.86 -10.07 1.82
CA ILE A 124 -6.43 -8.67 1.96
C ILE A 124 -5.35 -8.51 3.00
N ASP A 125 -5.51 -9.15 4.16
CA ASP A 125 -4.51 -9.04 5.22
C ASP A 125 -3.18 -9.66 4.73
N ALA A 126 -3.21 -10.81 4.06
CA ALA A 126 -2.02 -11.41 3.44
C ALA A 126 -1.38 -10.50 2.38
N THR A 127 -2.21 -9.87 1.55
CA THR A 127 -1.80 -8.91 0.51
C THR A 127 -1.07 -7.71 1.10
N ILE A 128 -1.62 -7.12 2.16
CA ILE A 128 -1.03 -6.00 2.87
C ILE A 128 0.26 -6.44 3.60
N LEU A 129 0.28 -7.61 4.23
CA LEU A 129 1.47 -8.13 4.90
C LEU A 129 2.61 -8.47 3.94
N GLN A 130 2.29 -8.95 2.74
CA GLN A 130 3.29 -9.18 1.70
C GLN A 130 3.97 -7.87 1.31
N GLN A 131 3.21 -6.77 1.22
CA GLN A 131 3.74 -5.42 0.99
C GLN A 131 4.83 -5.06 2.02
N PHE A 132 4.59 -5.36 3.30
CA PHE A 132 5.54 -5.11 4.38
C PHE A 132 6.76 -6.02 4.38
N ASN A 133 6.58 -7.29 4.04
CA ASN A 133 7.70 -8.23 4.03
C ASN A 133 8.74 -7.87 2.96
N MET A 134 8.31 -7.30 1.83
CA MET A 134 9.24 -6.85 0.78
C MET A 134 10.00 -5.59 1.19
N CYS A 135 9.34 -4.67 1.90
CA CYS A 135 9.99 -3.53 2.52
C CYS A 135 11.13 -4.00 3.46
N ASN A 136 10.96 -5.12 4.15
CA ASN A 136 11.99 -5.66 5.05
C ASN A 136 13.16 -6.39 4.36
N GLY A 137 13.15 -6.54 3.03
CA GLY A 137 14.23 -7.17 2.27
C GLY A 137 15.47 -6.27 2.14
N ASN A 138 16.66 -6.87 2.10
CA ASN A 138 17.98 -6.20 2.09
C ASN A 138 18.28 -5.29 0.87
N ALA A 139 17.31 -5.03 0.00
CA ALA A 139 17.56 -4.38 -1.30
C ALA A 139 17.40 -2.85 -1.28
N VAL A 140 16.95 -2.26 -0.17
CA VAL A 140 16.62 -0.83 -0.11
C VAL A 140 17.64 -0.12 0.79
N PRO A 141 18.51 0.76 0.27
CA PRO A 141 19.53 1.48 1.06
C PRO A 141 18.96 2.59 1.96
N TYR A 142 17.64 2.77 2.00
CA TYR A 142 16.95 3.83 2.73
C TYR A 142 16.60 3.43 4.17
N ASP A 143 16.31 4.42 5.03
CA ASP A 143 15.90 4.18 6.41
C ASP A 143 14.53 3.49 6.47
N MET A 144 14.55 2.17 6.43
CA MET A 144 13.38 1.31 6.57
C MET A 144 12.60 1.57 7.86
N GLU A 145 13.24 2.14 8.88
CA GLU A 145 12.58 2.49 10.13
C GLU A 145 11.63 3.69 9.95
N GLU A 146 12.00 4.68 9.13
CA GLU A 146 11.11 5.82 8.81
C GLU A 146 9.90 5.36 8.00
N ALA A 147 10.10 4.51 6.99
CA ALA A 147 9.01 3.92 6.24
C ALA A 147 8.06 3.13 7.15
N ARG A 148 8.60 2.30 8.06
CA ARG A 148 7.79 1.56 9.05
C ARG A 148 7.01 2.49 9.98
N LYS A 149 7.64 3.56 10.48
CA LYS A 149 6.97 4.55 11.34
C LYS A 149 5.84 5.25 10.59
N ALA A 150 6.08 5.68 9.36
CA ALA A 150 5.09 6.34 8.52
C ALA A 150 3.88 5.43 8.26
N ILE A 151 4.13 4.16 7.95
CA ILE A 151 3.04 3.22 7.70
C ILE A 151 2.28 2.85 8.99
N LEU A 152 2.98 2.70 10.12
CA LEU A 152 2.34 2.50 11.42
C LEU A 152 1.50 3.71 11.83
N SER A 153 1.95 4.92 11.50
CA SER A 153 1.19 6.15 11.69
C SER A 153 -0.09 6.13 10.85
N ASP A 154 -0.01 5.72 9.58
CA ASP A 154 -1.17 5.62 8.70
C ASP A 154 -2.23 4.64 9.20
N ILE A 155 -1.83 3.44 9.63
CA ILE A 155 -2.82 2.46 10.10
C ILE A 155 -3.47 2.92 11.42
N LYS A 156 -2.71 3.58 12.30
CA LYS A 156 -3.24 4.15 13.54
C LYS A 156 -4.18 5.33 13.27
N PHE A 157 -3.83 6.17 12.31
CA PHE A 157 -4.68 7.25 11.82
C PHE A 157 -6.00 6.70 11.28
N LEU A 158 -5.95 5.75 10.35
CA LEU A 158 -7.17 5.13 9.78
C LEU A 158 -8.01 4.41 10.83
N PHE A 159 -7.40 3.74 11.80
CA PHE A 159 -8.12 3.12 12.90
C PHE A 159 -8.86 4.16 13.76
N ARG A 160 -8.21 5.29 14.06
CA ARG A 160 -8.83 6.39 14.78
C ARG A 160 -9.98 7.00 13.99
N GLU A 161 -9.78 7.35 12.73
CA GLU A 161 -10.80 7.95 11.86
C GLU A 161 -12.00 7.00 11.68
N SER A 162 -11.74 5.71 11.47
CA SER A 162 -12.77 4.67 11.40
C SER A 162 -13.61 4.61 12.68
N THR A 163 -12.97 4.81 13.84
CA THR A 163 -13.68 4.82 15.13
C THR A 163 -14.51 6.10 15.29
N ILE A 164 -13.94 7.26 14.99
CA ILE A 164 -14.61 8.56 15.11
C ILE A 164 -15.84 8.64 14.20
N HIS A 165 -15.69 8.19 12.96
CA HIS A 165 -16.74 8.23 11.95
C HIS A 165 -17.62 6.97 11.92
N SER A 166 -17.39 6.01 12.83
CA SER A 166 -18.15 4.76 12.91
C SER A 166 -18.24 4.02 11.57
N TRP A 167 -17.14 4.01 10.81
CA TRP A 167 -17.10 3.38 9.50
C TRP A 167 -17.38 1.89 9.60
N THR A 168 -18.16 1.41 8.64
CA THR A 168 -18.49 -0.01 8.43
C THR A 168 -18.01 -0.46 7.06
N ASP A 169 -18.21 -1.73 6.73
CA ASP A 169 -17.91 -2.27 5.39
C ASP A 169 -18.73 -1.62 4.28
N GLU A 170 -19.80 -0.90 4.62
CA GLU A 170 -20.64 -0.17 3.66
C GLU A 170 -20.40 1.34 3.68
N THR A 171 -19.46 1.82 4.52
CA THR A 171 -19.21 3.26 4.63
C THR A 171 -18.05 3.69 3.72
N PRO A 172 -18.25 4.70 2.84
CA PRO A 172 -17.19 5.21 2.00
C PRO A 172 -16.13 5.94 2.82
N VAL A 173 -14.87 5.79 2.39
CA VAL A 173 -13.75 6.53 2.96
C VAL A 173 -13.71 7.93 2.33
N HIS A 174 -13.71 8.97 3.16
CA HIS A 174 -13.64 10.36 2.69
C HIS A 174 -12.36 10.62 1.86
N LYS A 175 -12.45 11.40 0.78
CA LYS A 175 -11.30 11.62 -0.12
C LYS A 175 -10.12 12.31 0.58
N GLU A 176 -10.42 13.12 1.57
CA GLU A 176 -9.46 13.84 2.41
C GLU A 176 -8.51 12.89 3.17
N ILE A 177 -8.93 11.64 3.38
CA ILE A 177 -8.12 10.58 3.99
C ILE A 177 -6.92 10.19 3.10
N PHE A 178 -7.00 10.44 1.80
CA PHE A 178 -5.91 10.27 0.85
C PHE A 178 -5.05 11.53 0.69
N GLY A 179 -5.22 12.52 1.59
CA GLY A 179 -4.46 13.77 1.60
C GLY A 179 -2.94 13.58 1.70
N GLY A 180 -2.22 14.69 1.88
CA GLY A 180 -0.76 14.77 1.76
C GLY A 180 0.00 13.53 2.25
N MET A 181 0.81 12.94 1.36
CA MET A 181 1.60 11.74 1.63
C MET A 181 2.44 11.88 2.90
N TRP A 182 2.98 13.06 3.14
CA TRP A 182 3.90 13.33 4.23
C TRP A 182 3.39 14.53 5.03
N PRO A 183 2.53 14.30 6.05
CA PRO A 183 2.00 15.41 6.85
C PRO A 183 3.12 16.19 7.56
N ASP A 184 4.26 15.53 7.80
CA ASP A 184 5.44 16.10 8.44
C ASP A 184 6.56 16.47 7.45
N GLY A 185 6.29 16.41 6.14
CA GLY A 185 7.28 16.63 5.08
C GLY A 185 7.89 15.33 4.53
N GLU A 186 8.19 15.33 3.23
CA GLU A 186 8.85 14.20 2.55
C GLU A 186 10.24 13.95 3.16
N PRO A 187 10.69 12.68 3.28
CA PRO A 187 12.05 12.39 3.76
C PRO A 187 13.09 13.18 2.95
N GLU A 188 14.12 13.72 3.61
CA GLU A 188 15.09 14.61 2.97
C GLU A 188 15.79 13.97 1.76
N ASP A 189 16.05 12.66 1.84
CA ASP A 189 16.70 11.91 0.77
C ASP A 189 15.76 11.58 -0.39
N TRP A 190 14.45 11.85 -0.27
CA TRP A 190 13.43 11.51 -1.27
C TRP A 190 13.02 12.70 -2.14
N GLN A 191 13.74 13.81 -2.05
CA GLN A 191 13.47 15.02 -2.83
C GLN A 191 13.43 14.70 -4.33
N SER A 192 12.28 14.99 -4.93
CA SER A 192 11.96 14.85 -6.36
C SER A 192 12.52 15.97 -7.22
#